data_AF-A0A430CPY0-F1
#
_entry.id   AF-A0A430CPY0-F1
#
_cell.length_a   1.000
_cell.length_b   1.000
_cell.length_c   1.000
_cell.angle_alpha   90.00
_cell.angle_beta   90.00
_cell.angle_gamma   90.00
#
_symmetry.space_group_name_H-M   'P 1'
#
loop_
_entity.id
_entity.type
_entity.pdbx_description
1 polymer ?
#
loop_
_entity_poly.entity_id
_entity_poly.type
_entity_poly.pdbx_seq_one_letter_code
_entity_poly.pdbx_strand_id
1 'polypeptide(L)'
;MRKICSLIPALLLVACGGADEVGTTGGGPVATAAGASTAQPVTGCKATSSYNPWGVLPLRTWTPLSSDAPAEPHRAPGTAYGPAFQARLVWAYGANLGESSRVAEFEMADGCRRRFRLSSLSDNDVAAIEQEADKHPLSEDTASYDTDYDLEPTSREALDAGTVRKVETQHFTFWYGVKTDGFSYRWARDTGNDWNQLIEQSAQWLEAIWLWNRDILAAPMPYQDGDNRKKINMYVCGTGIPFFSDGDMGDCGASAAAGMWVSAPNLQAGGVTTIHEFGHVIQFYTGGFRDKSDAGPIWEVGAEWNAYVLSPNYVGFLPYYLNNLENGPLWSIARYGAQPFMSFLYEQDSTWPFVWESWTQNLRDSEGATTEDYLQAFVRLGQAAGVYPHGFASFANDMGWYGARLAGMDFIDQRALIDATTASATQTLASHLYAPLAEGSGANQYVSSPARPLLQFGTHLIPLTANGGTVQVTLTGDTTANQAAWRFALVAIENGTKVTYSDLGAVSGTNSATISRAVPQGAKLFLTVTATPGAYETLGWQPAGAVTGTKFPYRVSISGATPPTGDPAACAANIAPNSRTLNYNTNGHNEHGRRC
;
A
#
# COMPACT_ATOMS: atom_id res chain seq x y z
N MET A 1 -8.45 -10.72 22.90
CA MET A 1 -7.50 -11.72 23.43
C MET A 1 -6.11 -11.16 23.22
N ARG A 2 -5.34 -10.93 24.29
CA ARG A 2 -4.04 -10.23 24.27
C ARG A 2 -2.98 -11.13 23.61
N LYS A 3 -2.40 -10.69 22.50
CA LYS A 3 -1.15 -11.27 21.93
C LYS A 3 0.03 -10.56 22.59
N ILE A 4 0.85 -11.33 23.30
CA ILE A 4 2.18 -10.92 23.78
C ILE A 4 3.15 -11.35 22.68
N CYS A 5 3.51 -10.43 21.79
CA CYS A 5 4.73 -10.59 20.98
C CYS A 5 5.85 -9.88 21.75
N SER A 6 6.64 -10.65 22.47
CA SER A 6 7.89 -10.17 23.05
C SER A 6 8.82 -11.36 23.26
N LEU A 7 10.04 -11.22 22.74
CA LEU A 7 11.28 -11.93 23.08
C LEU A 7 11.58 -13.25 22.34
N ILE A 8 12.35 -13.13 21.26
CA ILE A 8 13.51 -14.00 21.00
C ILE A 8 14.71 -13.07 20.72
N PRO A 9 15.85 -13.20 21.43
CA PRO A 9 16.99 -12.28 21.30
C PRO A 9 17.85 -12.63 20.07
N ALA A 10 18.16 -11.62 19.26
CA ALA A 10 19.14 -11.71 18.18
C ALA A 10 20.56 -11.77 18.76
N LEU A 11 21.32 -12.79 18.35
CA LEU A 11 22.74 -12.98 18.69
C LEU A 11 23.61 -12.15 17.73
N LEU A 12 24.52 -11.34 18.29
CA LEU A 12 25.53 -10.54 17.59
C LEU A 12 26.60 -11.40 16.91
N LEU A 13 27.10 -10.95 15.76
CA LEU A 13 28.52 -11.13 15.37
C LEU A 13 29.02 -9.95 14.52
N VAL A 14 30.14 -9.40 14.97
CA VAL A 14 30.89 -8.22 14.46
C VAL A 14 32.02 -8.69 13.54
N ALA A 15 32.26 -7.99 12.42
CA ALA A 15 33.56 -7.98 11.74
C ALA A 15 33.78 -6.67 10.97
N CYS A 16 34.94 -6.04 11.21
CA CYS A 16 35.35 -4.71 10.74
C CYS A 16 36.18 -4.74 9.44
N GLY A 17 36.17 -3.60 8.73
CA GLY A 17 37.22 -3.11 7.80
C GLY A 17 36.63 -2.66 6.45
N GLY A 18 36.88 -1.48 5.85
CA GLY A 18 37.69 -0.30 6.17
C GLY A 18 37.95 0.47 4.86
N ALA A 19 37.77 1.81 4.87
CA ALA A 19 38.31 2.86 3.95
C ALA A 19 38.10 2.73 2.42
N ASP A 20 37.99 3.74 1.57
CA ASP A 20 37.90 5.21 1.60
C ASP A 20 37.54 5.68 0.17
N GLU A 21 37.24 6.98 0.03
CA GLU A 21 37.39 7.83 -1.17
C GLU A 21 36.16 8.31 -1.97
N VAL A 22 35.84 9.55 -1.62
CA VAL A 22 35.12 10.65 -2.24
C VAL A 22 35.47 10.91 -3.71
N GLY A 23 34.46 11.22 -4.53
CA GLY A 23 34.64 11.84 -5.85
C GLY A 23 33.42 12.69 -6.26
N THR A 24 33.47 13.99 -5.99
CA THR A 24 32.51 15.02 -6.43
C THR A 24 32.80 15.54 -7.84
N THR A 25 31.75 16.00 -8.55
CA THR A 25 31.64 17.12 -9.54
C THR A 25 30.78 16.70 -10.75
N GLY A 26 29.90 17.51 -11.36
CA GLY A 26 29.60 18.92 -11.22
C GLY A 26 28.30 19.30 -11.98
N GLY A 27 27.75 20.47 -11.65
CA GLY A 27 26.48 20.98 -12.17
C GLY A 27 26.58 21.79 -13.47
N GLY A 28 25.42 21.94 -14.13
CA GLY A 28 25.16 22.81 -15.28
C GLY A 28 23.67 23.20 -15.32
N PRO A 29 23.29 24.32 -15.97
CA PRO A 29 22.37 25.28 -15.40
C PRO A 29 20.87 25.08 -15.71
N VAL A 30 20.08 25.61 -14.77
CA VAL A 30 18.62 25.74 -14.77
C VAL A 30 18.17 26.83 -15.75
N ALA A 31 17.16 26.53 -16.57
CA ALA A 31 16.43 27.52 -17.36
C ALA A 31 15.03 27.73 -16.78
N THR A 32 14.82 28.90 -16.17
CA THR A 32 13.53 29.42 -15.73
C THR A 32 12.72 29.93 -16.92
N ALA A 33 11.44 29.56 -17.01
CA ALA A 33 10.45 30.31 -17.78
C ALA A 33 9.13 30.38 -17.02
N ALA A 34 8.77 31.60 -16.62
CA ALA A 34 7.51 31.94 -16.00
C ALA A 34 6.50 32.39 -17.06
N GLY A 35 5.23 32.03 -16.84
CA GLY A 35 4.07 32.89 -17.12
C GLY A 35 3.40 32.72 -18.47
N ALA A 36 2.27 31.98 -18.48
CA ALA A 36 1.06 32.43 -19.17
C ALA A 36 -0.16 31.69 -18.60
N SER A 37 -1.12 32.47 -18.10
CA SER A 37 -2.48 32.05 -17.77
C SER A 37 -3.24 31.75 -19.06
N THR A 38 -3.66 30.50 -19.21
CA THR A 38 -4.64 30.05 -20.20
C THR A 38 -5.54 29.01 -19.54
N ALA A 39 -6.83 29.00 -19.90
CA ALA A 39 -7.88 28.10 -19.40
C ALA A 39 -7.36 26.79 -18.77
N GLN A 40 -7.69 26.61 -17.49
CA GLN A 40 -7.23 25.49 -16.65
C GLN A 40 -7.36 24.16 -17.42
N PRO A 41 -6.26 23.45 -17.73
CA PRO A 41 -6.36 22.12 -18.30
C PRO A 41 -7.07 21.25 -17.26
N VAL A 42 -8.24 20.72 -17.61
CA VAL A 42 -8.85 19.64 -16.84
C VAL A 42 -7.85 18.49 -16.91
N THR A 43 -7.06 18.28 -15.86
CA THR A 43 -6.21 17.10 -15.81
C THR A 43 -7.15 15.92 -15.59
N GLY A 44 -7.09 14.94 -16.51
CA GLY A 44 -7.79 13.67 -16.40
C GLY A 44 -7.31 12.87 -15.19
N CYS A 45 -7.55 11.56 -15.19
CA CYS A 45 -6.99 10.68 -14.19
C CYS A 45 -5.46 10.81 -14.09
N LYS A 46 -4.92 10.36 -12.96
CA LYS A 46 -3.49 10.40 -12.62
C LYS A 46 -2.88 9.00 -12.51
N ALA A 47 -3.70 7.94 -12.49
CA ALA A 47 -3.20 6.56 -12.58
C ALA A 47 -2.78 6.24 -14.01
N THR A 48 -1.57 6.66 -14.39
CA THR A 48 -0.99 6.48 -15.72
C THR A 48 0.44 5.99 -15.59
N SER A 49 0.90 5.13 -16.50
CA SER A 49 2.29 4.70 -16.58
C SER A 49 2.67 4.42 -18.04
N SER A 50 3.93 4.69 -18.39
CA SER A 50 4.52 4.29 -19.68
C SER A 50 5.03 2.85 -19.71
N TYR A 51 5.09 2.18 -18.55
CA TYR A 51 5.50 0.79 -18.45
C TYR A 51 4.49 -0.14 -19.15
N ASN A 52 4.95 -0.90 -20.14
CA ASN A 52 4.16 -1.80 -20.96
C ASN A 52 4.94 -3.10 -21.19
N PRO A 53 4.93 -4.05 -20.24
CA PRO A 53 5.79 -5.22 -20.27
C PRO A 53 5.50 -6.16 -21.45
N TRP A 54 4.27 -6.20 -21.95
CA TRP A 54 3.89 -6.97 -23.14
C TRP A 54 3.83 -6.13 -24.42
N GLY A 55 4.41 -4.92 -24.38
CA GLY A 55 4.31 -3.93 -25.46
C GLY A 55 2.95 -3.25 -25.55
N VAL A 56 2.78 -2.37 -26.54
CA VAL A 56 1.52 -1.63 -26.75
C VAL A 56 0.58 -2.46 -27.62
N LEU A 57 -0.35 -3.17 -26.96
CA LEU A 57 -1.37 -3.97 -27.62
C LEU A 57 -2.49 -3.10 -28.21
N PRO A 58 -3.24 -3.59 -29.23
CA PRO A 58 -4.34 -2.83 -29.80
C PRO A 58 -5.49 -2.64 -28.81
N LEU A 59 -6.25 -1.56 -29.00
CA LEU A 59 -7.47 -1.31 -28.26
C LEU A 59 -8.49 -2.40 -28.61
N ARG A 60 -9.08 -3.03 -27.59
CA ARG A 60 -10.10 -4.08 -27.71
C ARG A 60 -11.28 -3.75 -26.81
N THR A 61 -12.47 -4.22 -27.19
CA THR A 61 -13.65 -4.21 -26.32
C THR A 61 -13.62 -5.40 -25.37
N TRP A 62 -13.75 -5.13 -24.07
CA TRP A 62 -13.80 -6.09 -22.99
C TRP A 62 -15.18 -6.08 -22.35
N THR A 63 -15.70 -7.25 -22.00
CA THR A 63 -17.09 -7.45 -21.60
C THR A 63 -17.16 -7.96 -20.16
N PRO A 64 -17.59 -7.12 -19.19
CA PRO A 64 -17.92 -7.59 -17.86
C PRO A 64 -19.06 -8.61 -17.86
N LEU A 65 -19.04 -9.56 -16.92
CA LEU A 65 -20.10 -10.59 -16.78
C LEU A 65 -21.41 -10.04 -16.22
N SER A 66 -21.37 -8.92 -15.49
CA SER A 66 -22.52 -8.30 -14.86
C SER A 66 -22.68 -6.86 -15.31
N SER A 67 -23.92 -6.45 -15.58
CA SER A 67 -24.28 -5.03 -15.76
C SER A 67 -24.28 -4.26 -14.44
N ASP A 68 -24.52 -4.95 -13.34
CA ASP A 68 -24.74 -4.34 -12.03
C ASP A 68 -23.58 -4.62 -11.08
N ALA A 69 -23.37 -3.68 -10.16
CA ALA A 69 -22.42 -3.86 -9.07
C ALA A 69 -22.81 -5.08 -8.21
N PRO A 70 -21.83 -5.86 -7.69
CA PRO A 70 -22.13 -6.92 -6.73
C PRO A 70 -22.91 -6.40 -5.52
N ALA A 71 -23.76 -7.24 -4.94
CA ALA A 71 -24.52 -6.87 -3.73
C ALA A 71 -23.61 -6.58 -2.53
N GLU A 72 -22.48 -7.30 -2.43
CA GLU A 72 -21.45 -7.13 -1.41
C GLU A 72 -20.06 -6.95 -2.05
N PRO A 73 -19.75 -5.77 -2.62
CA PRO A 73 -18.53 -5.57 -3.40
C PRO A 73 -17.24 -5.88 -2.64
N HIS A 74 -17.19 -5.55 -1.34
CA HIS A 74 -16.05 -5.84 -0.46
C HIS A 74 -15.65 -7.33 -0.36
N ARG A 75 -16.52 -8.27 -0.75
CA ARG A 75 -16.20 -9.71 -0.75
C ARG A 75 -15.44 -10.16 -2.01
N ALA A 76 -15.53 -9.39 -3.08
CA ALA A 76 -14.84 -9.66 -4.34
C ALA A 76 -14.29 -8.36 -4.95
N PRO A 77 -13.40 -7.63 -4.23
CA PRO A 77 -12.89 -6.35 -4.71
C PRO A 77 -12.15 -6.46 -6.03
N GLY A 78 -12.38 -5.51 -6.94
CA GLY A 78 -11.77 -5.49 -8.28
C GLY A 78 -12.62 -6.18 -9.34
N THR A 79 -13.88 -6.49 -9.03
CA THR A 79 -14.83 -7.06 -9.98
C THR A 79 -15.23 -6.01 -11.01
N ALA A 80 -14.95 -6.27 -12.29
CA ALA A 80 -15.49 -5.47 -13.39
C ALA A 80 -17.01 -5.70 -13.51
N TYR A 81 -17.76 -4.62 -13.72
CA TYR A 81 -19.19 -4.65 -13.98
C TYR A 81 -19.60 -3.41 -14.78
N GLY A 82 -20.80 -3.43 -15.35
CA GLY A 82 -21.33 -2.35 -16.18
C GLY A 82 -21.21 -2.63 -17.68
N PRO A 83 -21.27 -1.59 -18.52
CA PRO A 83 -21.16 -1.75 -19.96
C PRO A 83 -19.77 -2.24 -20.37
N ALA A 84 -19.70 -2.85 -21.55
CA ALA A 84 -18.42 -3.16 -22.17
C ALA A 84 -17.55 -1.91 -22.33
N PHE A 85 -16.25 -2.06 -22.17
CA PHE A 85 -15.29 -0.95 -22.21
C PHE A 85 -14.18 -1.21 -23.22
N GLN A 86 -13.59 -0.14 -23.76
CA GLN A 86 -12.45 -0.24 -24.64
C GLN A 86 -11.16 0.03 -23.89
N ALA A 87 -10.21 -0.89 -23.99
CA ALA A 87 -8.90 -0.77 -23.38
C ALA A 87 -7.84 -1.61 -24.10
N ARG A 88 -6.57 -1.28 -23.90
CA ARG A 88 -5.42 -2.11 -24.28
C ARG A 88 -5.09 -3.00 -23.10
N LEU A 89 -4.90 -4.30 -23.34
CA LEU A 89 -4.31 -5.18 -22.34
C LEU A 89 -2.86 -4.76 -22.11
N VAL A 90 -2.46 -4.69 -20.84
CA VAL A 90 -1.10 -4.30 -20.42
C VAL A 90 -0.31 -5.55 -20.06
N TRP A 91 -0.92 -6.35 -19.19
CA TRP A 91 -0.47 -7.66 -18.73
C TRP A 91 -1.55 -8.31 -17.87
N ALA A 92 -1.35 -9.59 -17.56
CA ALA A 92 -2.13 -10.34 -16.60
C ALA A 92 -1.22 -11.23 -15.76
N TYR A 93 -1.50 -11.30 -14.47
CA TYR A 93 -0.72 -12.05 -13.50
C TYR A 93 -1.58 -12.50 -12.31
N GLY A 94 -0.98 -13.22 -11.36
CA GLY A 94 -1.70 -13.79 -10.22
C GLY A 94 -2.26 -15.17 -10.52
N ALA A 95 -3.04 -15.73 -9.60
CA ALA A 95 -3.70 -17.02 -9.75
C ALA A 95 -5.06 -17.04 -9.03
N ASN A 96 -6.02 -17.80 -9.56
CA ASN A 96 -7.29 -18.06 -8.88
C ASN A 96 -7.13 -19.22 -7.90
N LEU A 97 -6.58 -18.92 -6.73
CA LEU A 97 -6.26 -19.90 -5.70
C LEU A 97 -6.52 -19.28 -4.32
N GLY A 98 -7.25 -19.98 -3.45
CA GLY A 98 -7.53 -19.52 -2.09
C GLY A 98 -8.11 -18.10 -2.06
N GLU A 99 -7.43 -17.21 -1.35
CA GLU A 99 -7.80 -15.78 -1.26
C GLU A 99 -7.32 -14.95 -2.45
N SER A 100 -6.44 -15.48 -3.31
CA SER A 100 -5.86 -14.76 -4.44
C SER A 100 -6.72 -14.80 -5.69
N SER A 101 -6.53 -13.82 -6.57
CA SER A 101 -7.17 -13.80 -7.89
C SER A 101 -6.19 -13.50 -8.99
N ARG A 102 -6.47 -14.11 -10.14
CA ARG A 102 -5.89 -13.73 -11.42
C ARG A 102 -6.44 -12.36 -11.81
N VAL A 103 -5.55 -11.44 -12.15
CA VAL A 103 -5.89 -10.04 -12.49
C VAL A 103 -5.28 -9.63 -13.82
N ALA A 104 -5.95 -8.72 -14.51
CA ALA A 104 -5.47 -8.10 -15.74
C ALA A 104 -5.50 -6.59 -15.56
N GLU A 105 -4.42 -5.96 -15.99
CA GLU A 105 -4.32 -4.51 -16.06
C GLU A 105 -4.58 -4.05 -17.48
N PHE A 106 -5.26 -2.91 -17.59
CA PHE A 106 -5.76 -2.34 -18.82
C PHE A 106 -5.38 -0.87 -18.89
N GLU A 107 -4.92 -0.41 -20.05
CA GLU A 107 -4.90 1.01 -20.40
C GLU A 107 -6.23 1.36 -21.07
N MET A 108 -7.07 2.09 -20.34
CA MET A 108 -8.38 2.53 -20.78
C MET A 108 -8.25 3.57 -21.91
N ALA A 109 -9.33 3.77 -22.68
CA ALA A 109 -9.34 4.71 -23.81
C ALA A 109 -9.01 6.17 -23.42
N ASP A 110 -9.18 6.56 -22.16
CA ASP A 110 -8.81 7.86 -21.61
C ASP A 110 -7.35 7.93 -21.11
N GLY A 111 -6.57 6.87 -21.31
CA GLY A 111 -5.15 6.75 -20.94
C GLY A 111 -4.93 6.28 -19.51
N CYS A 112 -5.99 6.07 -18.73
CA CYS A 112 -5.87 5.61 -17.35
C CYS A 112 -5.55 4.11 -17.29
N ARG A 113 -4.72 3.70 -16.34
CA ARG A 113 -4.49 2.29 -16.01
C ARG A 113 -5.55 1.82 -15.02
N ARG A 114 -6.14 0.65 -15.26
CA ARG A 114 -7.14 0.01 -14.39
C ARG A 114 -6.90 -1.48 -14.31
N ARG A 115 -7.05 -2.06 -13.12
CA ARG A 115 -6.93 -3.50 -12.91
C ARG A 115 -8.25 -4.12 -12.49
N PHE A 116 -8.54 -5.28 -13.06
CA PHE A 116 -9.74 -6.06 -12.78
C PHE A 116 -9.43 -7.54 -12.60
N ARG A 117 -10.28 -8.24 -11.83
CA ARG A 117 -10.25 -9.71 -11.74
C ARG A 117 -10.63 -10.33 -13.07
N LEU A 118 -9.87 -11.31 -13.56
CA LEU A 118 -10.22 -12.01 -14.81
C LEU A 118 -11.56 -12.72 -14.69
N SER A 119 -11.87 -13.27 -13.50
CA SER A 119 -13.14 -13.97 -13.23
C SER A 119 -14.38 -13.09 -13.34
N SER A 120 -14.23 -11.78 -13.58
CA SER A 120 -15.33 -10.83 -13.78
C SER A 120 -15.57 -10.48 -15.25
N LEU A 121 -14.78 -11.01 -16.18
CA LEU A 121 -14.89 -10.80 -17.63
C LEU A 121 -15.47 -12.04 -18.32
N SER A 122 -15.99 -11.84 -19.53
CA SER A 122 -16.54 -12.93 -20.35
C SER A 122 -15.50 -14.02 -20.65
N ASP A 123 -15.93 -15.27 -20.81
CA ASP A 123 -15.05 -16.41 -21.11
C ASP A 123 -14.18 -16.17 -22.37
N ASN A 124 -14.74 -15.50 -23.39
CA ASN A 124 -14.02 -15.15 -24.61
C ASN A 124 -12.90 -14.12 -24.37
N ASP A 125 -13.11 -13.20 -23.44
CA ASP A 125 -12.11 -12.21 -23.05
C ASP A 125 -11.03 -12.82 -22.16
N VAL A 126 -11.42 -13.69 -21.21
CA VAL A 126 -10.48 -14.46 -20.40
C VAL A 126 -9.59 -15.33 -21.29
N ALA A 127 -10.16 -16.07 -22.25
CA ALA A 127 -9.39 -16.88 -23.18
C ALA A 127 -8.41 -16.04 -24.03
N ALA A 128 -8.80 -14.83 -24.44
CA ALA A 128 -7.92 -13.92 -25.18
C ALA A 128 -6.78 -13.38 -24.30
N ILE A 129 -7.05 -13.08 -23.03
CA ILE A 129 -6.03 -12.64 -22.06
C ILE A 129 -5.03 -13.76 -21.80
N GLU A 130 -5.49 -14.97 -21.53
CA GLU A 130 -4.58 -16.10 -21.24
C GLU A 130 -3.79 -16.52 -22.49
N GLN A 131 -4.38 -16.48 -23.69
CA GLN A 131 -3.63 -16.69 -24.93
C GLN A 131 -2.52 -15.65 -25.12
N GLU A 132 -2.74 -14.40 -24.71
CA GLU A 132 -1.69 -13.39 -24.74
C GLU A 132 -0.65 -13.65 -23.64
N ALA A 133 -1.09 -13.98 -22.41
CA ALA A 133 -0.21 -14.31 -21.30
C ALA A 133 0.75 -15.47 -21.62
N ASP A 134 0.28 -16.49 -22.34
CA ASP A 134 1.09 -17.63 -22.79
C ASP A 134 2.26 -17.23 -23.71
N LYS A 135 2.19 -16.05 -24.36
CA LYS A 135 3.29 -15.50 -25.18
C LYS A 135 4.35 -14.79 -24.35
N HIS A 136 4.03 -14.46 -23.10
CA HIS A 136 4.88 -13.70 -22.18
C HIS A 136 5.04 -14.47 -20.86
N PRO A 137 5.59 -15.70 -20.89
CA PRO A 137 5.83 -16.45 -19.66
C PRO A 137 6.79 -15.69 -18.76
N LEU A 138 6.59 -15.81 -17.45
CA LEU A 138 7.59 -15.36 -16.47
C LEU A 138 8.90 -16.09 -16.73
N SER A 139 10.02 -15.40 -16.53
CA SER A 139 11.31 -16.00 -16.84
C SER A 139 11.60 -17.12 -15.84
N GLU A 140 12.08 -18.27 -16.29
CA GLU A 140 12.55 -19.28 -15.34
C GLU A 140 13.84 -18.76 -14.67
N ASP A 141 13.95 -18.87 -13.34
CA ASP A 141 15.27 -18.76 -12.72
C ASP A 141 16.00 -20.07 -13.01
N THR A 142 17.22 -20.03 -13.54
CA THR A 142 18.01 -21.25 -13.80
C THR A 142 19.19 -21.38 -12.84
N ALA A 143 19.33 -20.44 -11.91
CA ALA A 143 20.36 -20.49 -10.89
C ALA A 143 20.07 -21.61 -9.88
N SER A 144 21.15 -22.16 -9.34
CA SER A 144 21.09 -23.13 -8.24
C SER A 144 21.19 -22.39 -6.91
N TYR A 145 20.35 -22.79 -5.96
CA TYR A 145 20.30 -22.28 -4.60
C TYR A 145 20.52 -23.43 -3.63
N ASP A 146 21.47 -23.28 -2.72
CA ASP A 146 21.81 -24.30 -1.73
C ASP A 146 20.88 -24.23 -0.52
N THR A 147 20.60 -25.38 0.09
CA THR A 147 19.87 -25.44 1.37
C THR A 147 20.67 -24.73 2.44
N ASP A 148 20.06 -23.77 3.12
CA ASP A 148 20.67 -23.10 4.26
C ASP A 148 20.34 -23.83 5.58
N TYR A 149 21.38 -24.31 6.26
CA TYR A 149 21.28 -24.95 7.57
C TYR A 149 21.62 -23.98 8.72
N ASP A 150 22.00 -22.73 8.43
CA ASP A 150 22.58 -21.80 9.42
C ASP A 150 21.56 -21.25 10.43
N LEU A 151 20.26 -21.52 10.21
CA LEU A 151 19.20 -21.15 11.14
C LEU A 151 18.79 -22.39 11.96
N GLU A 152 19.33 -22.48 13.19
CA GLU A 152 18.89 -23.46 14.19
C GLU A 152 17.36 -23.40 14.34
N PRO A 153 16.65 -24.56 14.36
CA PRO A 153 17.16 -25.88 14.73
C PRO A 153 17.22 -26.88 13.57
N THR A 154 17.35 -26.40 12.33
CA THR A 154 17.34 -27.25 11.14
C THR A 154 18.74 -27.67 10.76
N SER A 155 19.25 -28.70 11.46
CA SER A 155 20.55 -29.31 11.19
C SER A 155 20.43 -30.58 10.35
N ARG A 156 21.56 -31.03 9.77
CA ARG A 156 21.62 -32.30 9.05
C ARG A 156 21.34 -33.48 9.98
N GLU A 157 21.83 -33.40 11.21
CA GLU A 157 21.63 -34.40 12.25
C GLU A 157 20.14 -34.55 12.61
N ALA A 158 19.40 -33.44 12.69
CA ALA A 158 17.96 -33.48 12.98
C ALA A 158 17.15 -34.12 11.83
N LEU A 159 17.56 -33.91 10.58
CA LEU A 159 16.98 -34.60 9.42
C LEU A 159 17.30 -36.10 9.46
N ASP A 160 18.58 -36.46 9.67
CA ASP A 160 19.05 -37.84 9.68
C ASP A 160 18.43 -38.63 10.85
N ALA A 161 18.18 -37.97 11.98
CA ALA A 161 17.45 -38.52 13.13
C ALA A 161 15.92 -38.62 12.91
N GLY A 162 15.39 -38.03 11.85
CA GLY A 162 13.96 -38.04 11.53
C GLY A 162 13.09 -37.21 12.48
N THR A 163 13.69 -36.28 13.25
CA THR A 163 12.96 -35.39 14.17
C THR A 163 12.35 -34.19 13.45
N VAL A 164 12.90 -33.85 12.28
CA VAL A 164 12.34 -32.87 11.33
C VAL A 164 12.29 -33.48 9.94
N ARG A 165 11.42 -32.93 9.10
CA ARG A 165 11.29 -33.23 7.67
C ARG A 165 11.47 -31.95 6.88
N LYS A 166 11.83 -32.11 5.60
CA LYS A 166 11.84 -31.00 4.67
C LYS A 166 11.19 -31.31 3.33
N VAL A 167 10.66 -30.27 2.70
CA VAL A 167 10.28 -30.22 1.29
C VAL A 167 11.04 -29.06 0.66
N GLU A 168 11.58 -29.25 -0.54
CA GLU A 168 12.39 -28.24 -1.22
C GLU A 168 11.79 -27.91 -2.58
N THR A 169 11.81 -26.63 -2.89
CA THR A 169 11.56 -26.08 -4.23
C THR A 169 12.83 -25.38 -4.70
N GLN A 170 12.77 -24.59 -5.77
CA GLN A 170 13.98 -23.92 -6.28
C GLN A 170 14.53 -22.90 -5.27
N HIS A 171 13.67 -22.04 -4.74
CA HIS A 171 14.07 -20.90 -3.90
C HIS A 171 13.78 -21.10 -2.41
N PHE A 172 13.03 -22.15 -2.02
CA PHE A 172 12.61 -22.36 -0.63
C PHE A 172 12.92 -23.74 -0.09
N THR A 173 13.16 -23.81 1.22
CA THR A 173 13.16 -25.05 2.00
C THR A 173 12.11 -24.96 3.10
N PHE A 174 11.11 -25.83 3.02
CA PHE A 174 10.06 -25.98 4.03
C PHE A 174 10.50 -26.97 5.09
N TRP A 175 10.55 -26.55 6.34
CA TRP A 175 10.94 -27.34 7.49
C TRP A 175 9.74 -27.58 8.40
N TYR A 176 9.52 -28.83 8.82
CA TYR A 176 8.43 -29.17 9.73
C TYR A 176 8.80 -30.35 10.63
N GLY A 177 8.30 -30.31 11.86
CA GLY A 177 8.50 -31.38 12.84
C GLY A 177 7.57 -32.57 12.57
N VAL A 178 7.72 -33.61 13.40
CA VAL A 178 7.00 -34.88 13.25
C VAL A 178 5.94 -35.14 14.31
N LYS A 179 5.66 -34.16 15.19
CA LYS A 179 4.67 -34.29 16.27
C LYS A 179 3.27 -33.98 15.74
N THR A 180 2.59 -35.04 15.29
CA THR A 180 1.27 -34.96 14.64
C THR A 180 0.13 -34.55 15.57
N ASP A 181 0.38 -34.50 16.88
CA ASP A 181 -0.52 -33.90 17.84
C ASP A 181 -0.33 -32.38 17.96
N GLY A 182 0.65 -31.76 17.30
CA GLY A 182 0.89 -30.31 17.29
C GLY A 182 -0.24 -29.50 16.64
N PHE A 183 -0.31 -28.19 16.95
CA PHE A 183 -1.39 -27.31 16.49
C PHE A 183 -1.67 -27.39 14.98
N SER A 184 -0.63 -27.29 14.14
CA SER A 184 -0.79 -27.24 12.69
C SER A 184 -1.30 -28.55 12.11
N TYR A 185 -0.83 -29.69 12.61
CA TYR A 185 -1.35 -31.01 12.23
C TYR A 185 -2.79 -31.21 12.66
N ARG A 186 -3.13 -30.83 13.91
CA ARG A 186 -4.52 -30.89 14.39
C ARG A 186 -5.44 -30.01 13.56
N TRP A 187 -5.03 -28.77 13.29
CA TRP A 187 -5.81 -27.86 12.45
C TRP A 187 -6.03 -28.45 11.05
N ALA A 188 -5.00 -28.97 10.39
CA ALA A 188 -5.12 -29.57 9.07
C ALA A 188 -6.10 -30.74 9.09
N ARG A 189 -5.95 -31.67 10.04
CA ARG A 189 -6.89 -32.80 10.23
C ARG A 189 -8.32 -32.33 10.49
N ASP A 190 -8.51 -31.40 11.42
CA ASP A 190 -9.83 -30.95 11.87
C ASP A 190 -10.56 -30.13 10.80
N THR A 191 -9.81 -29.56 9.84
CA THR A 191 -10.35 -28.84 8.66
C THR A 191 -10.41 -29.69 7.38
N GLY A 192 -9.98 -30.97 7.45
CA GLY A 192 -10.01 -31.89 6.32
C GLY A 192 -8.90 -31.69 5.27
N ASN A 193 -7.86 -30.92 5.60
CA ASN A 193 -6.69 -30.75 4.73
C ASN A 193 -5.72 -31.92 4.87
N ASP A 194 -5.29 -32.50 3.74
CA ASP A 194 -4.17 -33.44 3.73
C ASP A 194 -2.86 -32.68 3.99
N TRP A 195 -2.05 -33.18 4.92
CA TRP A 195 -0.84 -32.49 5.35
C TRP A 195 0.20 -32.38 4.22
N ASN A 196 0.43 -33.47 3.49
CA ASN A 196 1.47 -33.48 2.46
C ASN A 196 1.07 -32.58 1.30
N GLN A 197 -0.21 -32.66 0.90
CA GLN A 197 -0.77 -31.78 -0.12
C GLN A 197 -0.70 -30.30 0.29
N LEU A 198 -1.02 -29.98 1.56
CA LEU A 198 -0.91 -28.62 2.08
C LEU A 198 0.51 -28.09 1.90
N ILE A 199 1.52 -28.82 2.37
CA ILE A 199 2.93 -28.42 2.26
C ILE A 199 3.36 -28.25 0.80
N GLU A 200 3.03 -29.22 -0.07
CA GLU A 200 3.42 -29.17 -1.48
C GLU A 200 2.78 -27.98 -2.21
N GLN A 201 1.50 -27.72 -1.99
CA GLN A 201 0.79 -26.59 -2.60
C GLN A 201 1.31 -25.25 -2.08
N SER A 202 1.59 -25.14 -0.78
CA SER A 202 2.21 -23.94 -0.19
C SER A 202 3.60 -23.66 -0.77
N ALA A 203 4.39 -24.72 -1.01
CA ALA A 203 5.72 -24.58 -1.57
C ALA A 203 5.69 -24.12 -3.03
N GLN A 204 4.83 -24.72 -3.85
CA GLN A 204 4.60 -24.27 -5.23
C GLN A 204 4.05 -22.84 -5.29
N TRP A 205 3.22 -22.45 -4.32
CA TRP A 205 2.70 -21.09 -4.22
C TRP A 205 3.81 -20.05 -3.97
N LEU A 206 4.75 -20.33 -3.07
CA LEU A 206 5.87 -19.43 -2.82
C LEU A 206 6.80 -19.28 -4.05
N GLU A 207 6.94 -20.32 -4.87
CA GLU A 207 7.67 -20.20 -6.15
C GLU A 207 7.00 -19.22 -7.12
N ALA A 208 5.67 -19.26 -7.23
CA ALA A 208 4.94 -18.28 -8.03
C ALA A 208 5.13 -16.86 -7.48
N ILE A 209 5.08 -16.69 -6.15
CA ILE A 209 5.28 -15.40 -5.48
C ILE A 209 6.70 -14.87 -5.71
N TRP A 210 7.71 -15.74 -5.69
CA TRP A 210 9.10 -15.36 -6.00
C TRP A 210 9.19 -14.73 -7.39
N LEU A 211 8.66 -15.44 -8.41
CA LEU A 211 8.68 -14.97 -9.79
C LEU A 211 7.89 -13.67 -9.96
N TRP A 212 6.74 -13.54 -9.29
CA TRP A 212 5.96 -12.30 -9.32
C TRP A 212 6.69 -11.12 -8.69
N ASN A 213 7.34 -11.33 -7.55
CA ASN A 213 8.15 -10.29 -6.93
C ASN A 213 9.27 -9.83 -7.86
N ARG A 214 9.99 -10.77 -8.48
CA ARG A 214 11.09 -10.48 -9.38
C ARG A 214 10.64 -9.80 -10.68
N ASP A 215 9.62 -10.33 -11.34
CA ASP A 215 9.28 -9.95 -12.71
C ASP A 215 8.19 -8.87 -12.79
N ILE A 216 7.34 -8.75 -11.76
CA ILE A 216 6.23 -7.78 -11.73
C ILE A 216 6.58 -6.57 -10.90
N LEU A 217 7.16 -6.78 -9.71
CA LEU A 217 7.54 -5.70 -8.79
C LEU A 217 8.99 -5.25 -8.95
N ALA A 218 9.78 -5.94 -9.79
CA ALA A 218 11.22 -5.71 -9.93
C ALA A 218 11.95 -5.70 -8.57
N ALA A 219 11.50 -6.57 -7.66
CA ALA A 219 12.03 -6.63 -6.30
C ALA A 219 13.49 -7.14 -6.30
N PRO A 220 14.36 -6.62 -5.41
CA PRO A 220 15.72 -7.09 -5.23
C PRO A 220 15.70 -8.45 -4.51
N MET A 221 15.60 -9.52 -5.28
CA MET A 221 15.38 -10.85 -4.72
C MET A 221 16.56 -11.32 -3.86
N PRO A 222 16.30 -11.93 -2.68
CA PRO A 222 17.34 -12.44 -1.79
C PRO A 222 18.32 -13.36 -2.53
N TYR A 223 19.62 -13.13 -2.35
CA TYR A 223 20.70 -13.96 -2.89
C TYR A 223 20.78 -14.09 -4.42
N GLN A 224 19.84 -13.55 -5.21
CA GLN A 224 19.79 -13.76 -6.66
C GLN A 224 21.08 -13.32 -7.37
N ASP A 225 21.67 -12.21 -6.94
CA ASP A 225 22.86 -11.62 -7.58
C ASP A 225 24.19 -12.06 -6.92
N GLY A 226 24.15 -12.93 -5.92
CA GLY A 226 25.34 -13.40 -5.19
C GLY A 226 25.92 -14.71 -5.70
N ASP A 227 27.20 -14.97 -5.40
CA ASP A 227 27.86 -16.26 -5.68
C ASP A 227 27.42 -17.37 -4.71
N ASN A 228 27.03 -17.00 -3.49
CA ASN A 228 26.56 -17.91 -2.45
C ASN A 228 25.03 -17.88 -2.36
N ARG A 229 24.37 -18.44 -3.37
CA ARG A 229 22.90 -18.47 -3.45
C ARG A 229 22.31 -19.47 -2.46
N LYS A 230 21.38 -19.01 -1.62
CA LYS A 230 20.75 -19.84 -0.59
C LYS A 230 19.22 -19.86 -0.75
N LYS A 231 18.62 -21.01 -0.45
CA LYS A 231 17.16 -21.14 -0.32
C LYS A 231 16.68 -20.40 0.93
N ILE A 232 15.51 -19.79 0.84
CA ILE A 232 14.82 -19.18 1.97
C ILE A 232 14.17 -20.26 2.83
N ASN A 233 14.47 -20.24 4.13
CA ASN A 233 13.90 -21.18 5.08
C ASN A 233 12.48 -20.80 5.49
N MET A 234 11.58 -21.77 5.40
CA MET A 234 10.18 -21.68 5.74
C MET A 234 9.84 -22.71 6.82
N TYR A 235 9.68 -22.26 8.07
CA TYR A 235 9.41 -23.11 9.22
C TYR A 235 7.91 -23.21 9.48
N VAL A 236 7.40 -24.44 9.42
CA VAL A 236 5.99 -24.71 9.69
C VAL A 236 5.78 -24.92 11.19
N CYS A 237 5.26 -23.90 11.85
CA CYS A 237 5.10 -23.92 13.29
C CYS A 237 4.08 -24.96 13.77
N GLY A 238 4.10 -25.30 15.05
CA GLY A 238 3.10 -26.16 15.67
C GLY A 238 3.17 -27.60 15.17
N THR A 239 4.38 -28.04 14.79
CA THR A 239 4.66 -29.37 14.24
C THR A 239 5.67 -30.13 15.09
N GLY A 240 6.17 -29.54 16.16
CA GLY A 240 7.19 -30.10 17.03
C GLY A 240 8.62 -29.86 16.55
N ILE A 241 8.84 -28.85 15.68
CA ILE A 241 10.19 -28.40 15.34
C ILE A 241 10.93 -28.05 16.63
N PRO A 242 12.18 -28.48 16.82
CA PRO A 242 12.91 -28.31 18.08
C PRO A 242 13.43 -26.88 18.32
N PHE A 243 12.58 -25.86 18.14
CA PHE A 243 12.85 -24.49 18.61
C PHE A 243 12.91 -24.42 20.14
N PHE A 244 12.22 -25.34 20.82
CA PHE A 244 12.13 -25.48 22.26
C PHE A 244 12.45 -26.92 22.67
N SER A 245 12.81 -27.15 23.93
CA SER A 245 13.16 -28.48 24.46
C SER A 245 12.09 -29.55 24.22
N ASP A 246 10.81 -29.15 24.21
CA ASP A 246 9.66 -30.03 23.96
C ASP A 246 9.12 -29.92 22.52
N GLY A 247 9.82 -29.22 21.64
CA GLY A 247 9.35 -28.88 20.29
C GLY A 247 8.20 -27.86 20.29
N ASP A 248 7.96 -27.26 19.14
CA ASP A 248 6.91 -26.25 19.00
C ASP A 248 5.50 -26.86 18.83
N MET A 249 4.68 -26.77 19.88
CA MET A 249 3.34 -27.40 19.85
C MET A 249 2.19 -26.40 19.59
N GLY A 250 2.50 -25.10 19.63
CA GLY A 250 1.52 -24.02 19.59
C GLY A 250 1.33 -23.37 18.22
N ASP A 251 0.32 -22.50 18.13
CA ASP A 251 0.14 -21.58 17.02
C ASP A 251 1.12 -20.41 17.15
N CYS A 252 1.98 -20.20 16.16
CA CYS A 252 2.89 -19.05 16.11
C CYS A 252 2.32 -17.88 15.28
N GLY A 253 1.18 -18.07 14.60
CA GLY A 253 0.69 -17.14 13.59
C GLY A 253 1.57 -17.16 12.33
N ALA A 254 1.98 -15.98 11.88
CA ALA A 254 2.88 -15.77 10.77
C ALA A 254 3.86 -14.64 11.16
N SER A 255 5.14 -14.81 10.79
CA SER A 255 6.19 -13.82 10.98
C SER A 255 7.38 -14.13 10.08
N ALA A 256 8.14 -13.10 9.69
CA ALA A 256 9.32 -13.28 8.85
C ALA A 256 10.44 -12.27 9.10
N ALA A 257 11.65 -12.69 8.77
CA ALA A 257 12.89 -11.91 8.74
C ALA A 257 13.86 -12.58 7.75
N ALA A 258 14.99 -13.15 8.23
CA ALA A 258 15.89 -13.96 7.39
C ALA A 258 15.24 -15.25 6.85
N GLY A 259 14.21 -15.73 7.54
CA GLY A 259 13.34 -16.83 7.13
C GLY A 259 11.91 -16.53 7.55
N MET A 260 11.01 -17.49 7.35
CA MET A 260 9.59 -17.36 7.63
C MET A 260 9.15 -18.40 8.67
N TRP A 261 8.29 -18.03 9.60
CA TRP A 261 7.68 -18.92 10.61
C TRP A 261 6.17 -18.78 10.51
N VAL A 262 5.49 -19.84 10.07
CA VAL A 262 4.05 -19.77 9.77
C VAL A 262 3.35 -21.05 10.23
N SER A 263 2.22 -20.89 10.91
CA SER A 263 1.32 -22.00 11.25
C SER A 263 0.39 -22.37 10.09
N ALA A 264 -0.09 -23.62 10.08
CA ALA A 264 -0.88 -24.17 8.97
C ALA A 264 -2.07 -23.32 8.50
N PRO A 265 -2.86 -22.63 9.36
CA PRO A 265 -3.95 -21.77 8.89
C PRO A 265 -3.50 -20.68 7.91
N ASN A 266 -2.28 -20.17 8.08
CA ASN A 266 -1.72 -19.08 7.30
C ASN A 266 -0.88 -19.57 6.10
N LEU A 267 -0.64 -20.88 5.98
CA LEU A 267 0.16 -21.49 4.92
C LEU A 267 -0.61 -21.74 3.62
N GLN A 268 -1.94 -21.69 3.67
CA GLN A 268 -2.79 -22.08 2.56
C GLN A 268 -2.38 -21.39 1.25
N ALA A 269 -2.21 -22.18 0.20
CA ALA A 269 -1.87 -21.66 -1.11
C ALA A 269 -2.92 -20.63 -1.56
N GLY A 270 -2.46 -19.51 -2.10
CA GLY A 270 -3.34 -18.39 -2.43
C GLY A 270 -3.66 -17.43 -1.28
N GLY A 271 -3.21 -17.71 -0.04
CA GLY A 271 -3.35 -16.78 1.08
C GLY A 271 -2.44 -15.56 0.93
N VAL A 272 -2.94 -14.38 1.31
CA VAL A 272 -2.15 -13.14 1.24
C VAL A 272 -1.06 -13.06 2.31
N THR A 273 -1.24 -13.78 3.43
CA THR A 273 -0.29 -13.78 4.56
C THR A 273 1.09 -14.26 4.14
N THR A 274 1.20 -15.34 3.36
CA THR A 274 2.51 -15.84 2.91
C THR A 274 3.21 -14.87 1.96
N ILE A 275 2.45 -14.12 1.14
CA ILE A 275 3.02 -13.05 0.29
C ILE A 275 3.55 -11.92 1.18
N HIS A 276 2.76 -11.48 2.17
CA HIS A 276 3.14 -10.46 3.13
C HIS A 276 4.45 -10.83 3.84
N GLU A 277 4.51 -12.03 4.43
CA GLU A 277 5.69 -12.50 5.14
C GLU A 277 6.90 -12.61 4.21
N PHE A 278 6.71 -13.04 2.97
CA PHE A 278 7.81 -13.05 2.00
C PHE A 278 8.28 -11.64 1.62
N GLY A 279 7.38 -10.65 1.62
CA GLY A 279 7.74 -9.23 1.53
C GLY A 279 8.71 -8.78 2.62
N HIS A 280 8.52 -9.24 3.86
CA HIS A 280 9.49 -9.01 4.95
C HIS A 280 10.83 -9.70 4.70
N VAL A 281 10.85 -10.89 4.10
CA VAL A 281 12.10 -11.56 3.72
C VAL A 281 12.88 -10.71 2.72
N ILE A 282 12.22 -10.21 1.68
CA ILE A 282 12.86 -9.32 0.70
C ILE A 282 13.43 -8.08 1.41
N GLN A 283 12.61 -7.38 2.21
CA GLN A 283 13.03 -6.22 3.00
C GLN A 283 14.25 -6.53 3.88
N PHE A 284 14.25 -7.66 4.58
CA PHE A 284 15.37 -8.08 5.43
C PHE A 284 16.66 -8.22 4.63
N TYR A 285 16.63 -8.89 3.47
CA TYR A 285 17.83 -9.15 2.67
C TYR A 285 18.34 -7.95 1.88
N THR A 286 17.54 -6.90 1.69
CA THR A 286 18.08 -5.60 1.26
C THR A 286 18.95 -4.93 2.34
N GLY A 287 18.84 -5.37 3.60
CA GLY A 287 19.41 -4.70 4.77
C GLY A 287 18.75 -3.36 5.11
N GLY A 288 17.65 -3.02 4.44
CA GLY A 288 16.99 -1.73 4.55
C GLY A 288 16.40 -1.48 5.94
N PHE A 289 16.75 -0.35 6.55
CA PHE A 289 16.23 0.11 7.84
C PHE A 289 16.48 -0.85 9.00
N ARG A 290 17.52 -1.69 8.90
CA ARG A 290 18.01 -2.54 9.97
C ARG A 290 18.48 -1.69 11.16
N ASP A 291 18.25 -2.22 12.37
CA ASP A 291 18.66 -1.65 13.66
C ASP A 291 18.12 -0.24 13.92
N LYS A 292 17.02 0.12 13.25
CA LYS A 292 16.32 1.39 13.39
C LYS A 292 14.96 1.18 14.06
N SER A 293 14.82 1.68 15.29
CA SER A 293 13.68 1.36 16.18
C SER A 293 12.31 1.82 15.66
N ASP A 294 12.27 2.85 14.83
CA ASP A 294 11.09 3.46 14.23
C ASP A 294 10.77 2.94 12.82
N ALA A 295 11.52 1.97 12.29
CA ALA A 295 11.31 1.40 10.95
C ALA A 295 10.14 0.40 10.86
N GLY A 296 9.73 -0.18 11.99
CA GLY A 296 8.71 -1.23 12.02
C GLY A 296 7.40 -0.88 11.26
N PRO A 297 6.83 0.32 11.41
CA PRO A 297 5.64 0.70 10.66
C PRO A 297 5.80 0.66 9.14
N ILE A 298 6.92 1.12 8.59
CA ILE A 298 7.11 1.14 7.13
C ILE A 298 7.42 -0.25 6.57
N TRP A 299 8.07 -1.13 7.36
CA TRP A 299 8.21 -2.55 7.02
C TRP A 299 6.85 -3.19 6.75
N GLU A 300 5.90 -2.97 7.66
CA GLU A 300 4.55 -3.52 7.60
C GLU A 300 3.74 -2.93 6.43
N VAL A 301 3.85 -1.61 6.21
CA VAL A 301 3.24 -0.96 5.02
C VAL A 301 3.80 -1.56 3.73
N GLY A 302 5.11 -1.79 3.65
CA GLY A 302 5.76 -2.36 2.48
C GLY A 302 5.38 -3.82 2.22
N ALA A 303 5.26 -4.64 3.27
CA ALA A 303 4.84 -6.04 3.16
C ALA A 303 3.35 -6.16 2.76
N GLU A 304 2.49 -5.31 3.31
CA GLU A 304 1.09 -5.23 2.86
C GLU A 304 0.95 -4.73 1.42
N TRP A 305 1.76 -3.75 1.02
CA TRP A 305 1.80 -3.30 -0.37
C TRP A 305 2.23 -4.42 -1.31
N ASN A 306 3.25 -5.18 -0.93
CA ASN A 306 3.71 -6.34 -1.69
C ASN A 306 2.57 -7.36 -1.89
N ALA A 307 1.92 -7.76 -0.80
CA ALA A 307 0.80 -8.67 -0.82
C ALA A 307 -0.37 -8.14 -1.67
N TYR A 308 -0.71 -6.86 -1.50
CA TYR A 308 -1.81 -6.23 -2.21
C TYR A 308 -1.59 -6.16 -3.72
N VAL A 309 -0.42 -5.73 -4.19
CA VAL A 309 -0.18 -5.59 -5.64
C VAL A 309 -0.16 -6.95 -6.33
N LEU A 310 0.38 -7.97 -5.66
CA LEU A 310 0.45 -9.33 -6.22
C LEU A 310 -0.86 -10.11 -6.07
N SER A 311 -1.69 -9.75 -5.09
CA SER A 311 -2.98 -10.37 -4.83
C SER A 311 -3.99 -9.34 -4.26
N PRO A 312 -4.66 -8.53 -5.11
CA PRO A 312 -5.47 -7.38 -4.69
C PRO A 312 -6.85 -7.74 -4.09
N ASN A 313 -6.93 -8.88 -3.42
CA ASN A 313 -8.17 -9.45 -2.91
C ASN A 313 -8.44 -9.19 -1.43
N TYR A 314 -7.38 -9.02 -0.63
CA TYR A 314 -7.49 -8.73 0.79
C TYR A 314 -7.11 -7.28 1.06
N VAL A 315 -8.06 -6.55 1.63
CA VAL A 315 -8.00 -5.10 1.89
C VAL A 315 -8.58 -4.80 3.27
N GLY A 316 -8.55 -5.78 4.18
CA GLY A 316 -9.27 -5.74 5.45
C GLY A 316 -8.92 -4.54 6.35
N PHE A 317 -7.67 -4.07 6.26
CA PHE A 317 -7.19 -2.92 7.03
C PHE A 317 -7.35 -1.57 6.31
N LEU A 318 -7.63 -1.57 4.99
CA LEU A 318 -7.80 -0.34 4.23
C LEU A 318 -8.92 0.54 4.81
N PRO A 319 -10.13 0.03 5.15
CA PRO A 319 -11.15 0.85 5.79
C PRO A 319 -10.64 1.52 7.07
N TYR A 320 -9.81 0.86 7.88
CA TYR A 320 -9.24 1.46 9.08
C TYR A 320 -8.37 2.67 8.75
N TYR A 321 -7.44 2.54 7.79
CA TYR A 321 -6.63 3.68 7.32
C TYR A 321 -7.48 4.82 6.79
N LEU A 322 -8.48 4.51 5.96
CA LEU A 322 -9.35 5.49 5.34
C LEU A 322 -10.25 6.25 6.33
N ASN A 323 -10.61 5.63 7.46
CA ASN A 323 -11.29 6.35 8.54
C ASN A 323 -10.37 7.34 9.26
N ASN A 324 -9.04 7.28 9.07
CA ASN A 324 -8.02 8.01 9.82
C ASN A 324 -7.06 8.80 8.91
N LEU A 325 -7.51 9.20 7.71
CA LEU A 325 -6.67 9.88 6.72
C LEU A 325 -5.97 11.14 7.24
N GLU A 326 -6.53 11.80 8.26
CA GLU A 326 -5.91 12.98 8.90
C GLU A 326 -4.53 12.69 9.50
N ASN A 327 -4.22 11.43 9.85
CA ASN A 327 -2.97 11.04 10.47
C ASN A 327 -1.84 10.78 9.46
N GLY A 328 -2.18 10.61 8.17
CA GLY A 328 -1.22 10.34 7.10
C GLY A 328 -0.78 8.87 6.99
N PRO A 329 -0.14 8.49 5.86
CA PRO A 329 0.24 7.11 5.57
C PRO A 329 1.40 6.58 6.43
N LEU A 330 2.14 7.46 7.13
CA LEU A 330 3.24 7.08 8.02
C LEU A 330 2.80 6.84 9.48
N TRP A 331 1.51 6.95 9.77
CA TRP A 331 1.00 6.73 11.11
C TRP A 331 0.99 5.25 11.47
N SER A 332 1.78 4.87 12.50
CA SER A 332 2.10 3.47 12.81
C SER A 332 0.92 2.56 13.10
N ILE A 333 -0.18 3.11 13.60
CA ILE A 333 -1.35 2.34 14.00
C ILE A 333 -2.13 1.88 12.75
N ALA A 334 -2.07 2.61 11.63
CA ALA A 334 -2.73 2.25 10.39
C ALA A 334 -1.81 1.57 9.36
N ARG A 335 -0.61 1.12 9.76
CA ARG A 335 0.41 0.55 8.87
C ARG A 335 -0.12 -0.55 7.93
N TYR A 336 -1.03 -1.40 8.40
CA TYR A 336 -1.57 -2.47 7.55
C TYR A 336 -2.56 -1.99 6.46
N GLY A 337 -3.15 -0.79 6.63
CA GLY A 337 -4.13 -0.23 5.70
C GLY A 337 -3.56 0.83 4.77
N ALA A 338 -2.34 1.31 5.04
CA ALA A 338 -1.73 2.44 4.35
C ALA A 338 -1.03 2.05 3.02
N GLN A 339 -1.17 0.81 2.55
CA GLN A 339 -0.57 0.35 1.29
C GLN A 339 -0.83 1.23 0.05
N PRO A 340 -1.97 1.97 -0.11
CA PRO A 340 -2.15 2.84 -1.27
C PRO A 340 -1.06 3.89 -1.42
N PHE A 341 -0.38 4.24 -0.33
CA PHE A 341 0.77 5.13 -0.36
C PHE A 341 1.95 4.55 -1.16
N MET A 342 2.31 3.29 -0.94
CA MET A 342 3.37 2.64 -1.71
C MET A 342 2.93 2.38 -3.15
N SER A 343 1.67 2.02 -3.37
CA SER A 343 1.08 1.91 -4.72
C SER A 343 1.20 3.23 -5.48
N PHE A 344 0.89 4.37 -4.83
CA PHE A 344 1.07 5.69 -5.43
C PHE A 344 2.50 5.95 -5.91
N LEU A 345 3.51 5.60 -5.09
CA LEU A 345 4.92 5.79 -5.44
C LEU A 345 5.36 4.81 -6.55
N TYR A 346 4.84 3.60 -6.54
CA TYR A 346 5.18 2.56 -7.51
C TYR A 346 4.53 2.78 -8.89
N GLU A 347 3.32 3.30 -8.94
CA GLU A 347 2.58 3.50 -10.20
C GLU A 347 3.15 4.63 -11.08
N GLN A 348 4.05 5.46 -10.54
CA GLN A 348 4.57 6.65 -11.21
C GLN A 348 5.96 6.39 -11.79
N ASP A 349 6.10 6.59 -13.10
CA ASP A 349 7.34 6.36 -13.85
C ASP A 349 8.56 7.10 -13.28
N SER A 350 8.35 8.28 -12.69
CA SER A 350 9.43 9.09 -12.10
C SER A 350 9.86 8.61 -10.70
N THR A 351 9.09 7.75 -10.04
CA THR A 351 9.31 7.42 -8.63
C THR A 351 9.37 5.92 -8.34
N TRP A 352 8.86 5.08 -9.24
CA TRP A 352 8.88 3.63 -9.05
C TRP A 352 10.27 3.03 -8.78
N PRO A 353 11.40 3.51 -9.36
CA PRO A 353 12.71 2.90 -9.07
C PRO A 353 13.08 3.07 -7.59
N PHE A 354 12.68 4.20 -6.99
CA PHE A 354 13.04 4.54 -5.62
C PHE A 354 12.29 3.70 -4.59
N VAL A 355 11.20 3.02 -4.97
CA VAL A 355 10.42 2.18 -4.04
C VAL A 355 11.30 1.06 -3.47
N TRP A 356 12.06 0.36 -4.33
CA TRP A 356 13.01 -0.65 -3.88
C TRP A 356 14.40 -0.09 -3.60
N GLU A 357 14.88 0.91 -4.35
CA GLU A 357 16.20 1.50 -4.09
C GLU A 357 16.31 2.14 -2.69
N SER A 358 15.21 2.63 -2.12
CA SER A 358 15.21 3.15 -0.75
C SER A 358 15.59 2.07 0.28
N TRP A 359 15.25 0.80 0.03
CA TRP A 359 15.62 -0.31 0.90
C TRP A 359 17.08 -0.72 0.73
N THR A 360 17.59 -0.72 -0.51
CA THR A 360 18.95 -1.18 -0.81
C THR A 360 20.01 -0.10 -0.64
N GLN A 361 19.64 1.18 -0.76
CA GLN A 361 20.55 2.33 -0.77
C GLN A 361 20.30 3.32 0.38
N ASN A 362 19.65 2.89 1.46
CA ASN A 362 19.53 3.70 2.68
C ASN A 362 20.92 3.99 3.29
N LEU A 363 21.07 5.17 3.90
CA LEU A 363 22.29 5.54 4.62
C LEU A 363 22.47 4.69 5.88
N ARG A 364 23.70 4.25 6.12
CA ARG A 364 24.09 3.39 7.24
C ARG A 364 25.35 3.92 7.91
N ASP A 365 25.49 3.68 9.21
CA ASP A 365 26.71 3.94 9.96
C ASP A 365 27.77 2.84 9.74
N SER A 366 28.91 2.96 10.42
CA SER A 366 30.00 1.98 10.34
C SER A 366 29.66 0.60 10.89
N GLU A 367 28.62 0.48 11.72
CA GLU A 367 28.12 -0.79 12.26
C GLU A 367 27.03 -1.40 11.36
N GLY A 368 26.64 -0.68 10.30
CA GLY A 368 25.61 -1.10 9.34
C GLY A 368 24.19 -0.73 9.78
N ALA A 369 24.02 -0.01 10.89
CA ALA A 369 22.71 0.44 11.36
C ALA A 369 22.24 1.63 10.51
N THR A 370 20.94 1.67 10.24
CA THR A 370 20.37 2.69 9.35
C THR A 370 20.24 4.05 10.03
N THR A 371 20.65 5.12 9.36
CA THR A 371 20.67 6.49 9.92
C THR A 371 19.54 7.40 9.42
N GLU A 372 18.63 6.89 8.58
CA GLU A 372 17.53 7.66 7.99
C GLU A 372 16.24 6.85 7.89
N ASP A 373 15.08 7.51 7.84
CA ASP A 373 13.78 6.86 7.61
C ASP A 373 13.60 6.54 6.12
N TYR A 374 12.70 5.60 5.80
CA TYR A 374 12.39 5.23 4.41
C TYR A 374 12.06 6.44 3.54
N LEU A 375 11.24 7.36 4.05
CA LEU A 375 10.86 8.53 3.26
C LEU A 375 12.03 9.51 3.08
N GLN A 376 12.96 9.57 4.03
CA GLN A 376 14.18 10.36 3.88
C GLN A 376 15.08 9.75 2.81
N ALA A 377 15.29 8.43 2.83
CA ALA A 377 16.01 7.71 1.78
C ALA A 377 15.38 7.93 0.40
N PHE A 378 14.06 7.76 0.31
CA PHE A 378 13.29 7.95 -0.92
C PHE A 378 13.44 9.35 -1.50
N VAL A 379 13.25 10.38 -0.66
CA VAL A 379 13.36 11.78 -1.11
C VAL A 379 14.80 12.14 -1.47
N ARG A 380 15.79 11.62 -0.73
CA ARG A 380 17.22 11.81 -1.03
C ARG A 380 17.60 11.18 -2.36
N LEU A 381 17.17 9.96 -2.64
CA LEU A 381 17.41 9.27 -3.92
C LEU A 381 16.73 10.00 -5.07
N GLY A 382 15.46 10.40 -4.89
CA GLY A 382 14.76 11.23 -5.88
C GLY A 382 15.42 12.60 -6.09
N GLN A 383 16.04 13.18 -5.06
CA GLN A 383 16.83 14.42 -5.20
C GLN A 383 18.10 14.18 -6.01
N ALA A 384 18.83 13.09 -5.75
CA ALA A 384 20.01 12.70 -6.51
C ALA A 384 19.68 12.45 -8.00
N ALA A 385 18.50 11.90 -8.28
CA ALA A 385 18.00 11.68 -9.64
C ALA A 385 17.35 12.92 -10.30
N GLY A 386 17.27 14.05 -9.59
CA GLY A 386 16.67 15.29 -10.11
C GLY A 386 15.13 15.32 -10.12
N VAL A 387 14.46 14.30 -9.59
CA VAL A 387 13.00 14.22 -9.42
C VAL A 387 12.53 15.17 -8.32
N TYR A 388 13.32 15.28 -7.23
CA TYR A 388 13.05 16.17 -6.10
C TYR A 388 14.17 17.20 -5.88
N PRO A 389 14.35 18.19 -6.78
CA PRO A 389 15.47 19.13 -6.72
C PRO A 389 15.52 19.98 -5.43
N HIS A 390 14.39 20.08 -4.72
CA HIS A 390 14.29 20.78 -3.43
C HIS A 390 13.86 19.84 -2.29
N GLY A 391 14.19 18.54 -2.39
CA GLY A 391 13.87 17.53 -1.40
C GLY A 391 12.38 17.49 -1.05
N PHE A 392 12.05 17.56 0.24
CA PHE A 392 10.67 17.49 0.72
C PHE A 392 9.76 18.60 0.17
N ALA A 393 10.30 19.77 -0.20
CA ALA A 393 9.51 20.83 -0.82
C ALA A 393 9.02 20.44 -2.24
N SER A 394 9.82 19.66 -2.98
CA SER A 394 9.40 19.07 -4.26
C SER A 394 8.43 17.90 -4.04
N PHE A 395 8.74 17.01 -3.09
CA PHE A 395 7.91 15.87 -2.72
C PHE A 395 6.51 16.26 -2.22
N ALA A 396 6.36 17.47 -1.67
CA ALA A 396 5.06 18.01 -1.24
C ALA A 396 3.99 17.95 -2.35
N ASN A 397 4.37 18.14 -3.62
CA ASN A 397 3.41 18.06 -4.73
C ASN A 397 2.88 16.63 -4.91
N ASP A 398 3.75 15.63 -4.83
CA ASP A 398 3.39 14.22 -4.93
C ASP A 398 2.44 13.84 -3.80
N MET A 399 2.72 14.25 -2.57
CA MET A 399 1.80 14.01 -1.45
C MET A 399 0.48 14.76 -1.58
N GLY A 400 0.47 15.94 -2.18
CA GLY A 400 -0.76 16.64 -2.56
C GLY A 400 -1.59 15.86 -3.58
N TRP A 401 -0.94 15.30 -4.61
CA TRP A 401 -1.62 14.46 -5.60
C TRP A 401 -2.07 13.13 -5.02
N TYR A 402 -1.29 12.50 -4.14
CA TYR A 402 -1.71 11.33 -3.38
C TYR A 402 -3.02 11.61 -2.64
N GLY A 403 -3.06 12.69 -1.86
CA GLY A 403 -4.26 13.10 -1.13
C GLY A 403 -5.45 13.39 -2.04
N ALA A 404 -5.22 14.05 -3.18
CA ALA A 404 -6.26 14.30 -4.17
C ALA A 404 -6.81 13.00 -4.79
N ARG A 405 -5.93 12.03 -5.09
CA ARG A 405 -6.28 10.73 -5.70
C ARG A 405 -7.13 9.86 -4.76
N LEU A 406 -6.96 9.98 -3.44
CA LEU A 406 -7.78 9.26 -2.45
C LEU A 406 -9.28 9.57 -2.54
N ALA A 407 -9.69 10.75 -3.03
CA ALA A 407 -11.11 11.12 -3.15
C ALA A 407 -11.90 10.18 -4.08
N GLY A 408 -11.28 9.74 -5.17
CA GLY A 408 -11.87 8.81 -6.14
C GLY A 408 -11.15 7.48 -6.24
N MET A 409 -10.23 7.20 -5.30
CA MET A 409 -9.30 6.08 -5.35
C MET A 409 -8.65 5.93 -6.72
N ASP A 410 -8.21 7.03 -7.33
CA ASP A 410 -7.68 7.04 -8.70
C ASP A 410 -6.27 6.43 -8.75
N PHE A 411 -6.21 5.12 -8.57
CA PHE A 411 -5.04 4.24 -8.60
C PHE A 411 -5.25 3.16 -9.66
N ILE A 412 -4.22 2.37 -9.98
CA ILE A 412 -4.38 1.25 -10.92
C ILE A 412 -5.49 0.30 -10.42
N ASP A 413 -5.50 0.03 -9.11
CA ASP A 413 -6.49 -0.82 -8.47
C ASP A 413 -7.77 -0.06 -8.02
N GLN A 414 -8.16 1.02 -8.72
CA GLN A 414 -9.30 1.88 -8.34
C GLN A 414 -10.56 1.10 -7.95
N ARG A 415 -10.96 0.13 -8.77
CA ARG A 415 -12.16 -0.68 -8.50
C ARG A 415 -12.03 -1.48 -7.21
N ALA A 416 -10.89 -2.12 -6.98
CA ALA A 416 -10.62 -2.91 -5.78
C ALA A 416 -10.64 -2.02 -4.52
N LEU A 417 -10.05 -0.83 -4.57
CA LEU A 417 -10.05 0.12 -3.44
C LEU A 417 -11.45 0.66 -3.14
N ILE A 418 -12.26 0.94 -4.16
CA ILE A 418 -13.67 1.36 -3.98
C ILE A 418 -14.49 0.20 -3.38
N ASP A 419 -14.37 -1.00 -3.95
CA ASP A 419 -15.07 -2.21 -3.48
C ASP A 419 -14.75 -2.53 -2.04
N ALA A 420 -13.48 -2.45 -1.65
CA ALA A 420 -12.97 -2.69 -0.29
C ALA A 420 -13.76 -1.94 0.78
N THR A 421 -14.20 -0.73 0.46
CA THR A 421 -14.92 0.14 1.38
C THR A 421 -16.44 0.02 1.26
N THR A 422 -16.94 -0.64 0.22
CA THR A 422 -18.37 -0.74 -0.10
C THR A 422 -18.91 -2.08 0.40
N ALA A 423 -19.50 -2.06 1.59
CA ALA A 423 -20.10 -3.26 2.18
C ALA A 423 -21.35 -3.69 1.40
N SER A 424 -22.19 -2.72 1.03
CA SER A 424 -23.34 -2.90 0.14
C SER A 424 -23.73 -1.58 -0.53
N ALA A 425 -24.77 -1.58 -1.37
CA ALA A 425 -25.32 -0.34 -1.96
C ALA A 425 -25.71 0.71 -0.92
N THR A 426 -25.94 0.31 0.33
CA THR A 426 -26.33 1.17 1.44
C THR A 426 -25.41 0.98 2.65
N GLN A 427 -24.18 0.51 2.53
CA GLN A 427 -23.28 0.37 3.68
C GLN A 427 -21.83 0.60 3.27
N THR A 428 -21.06 1.31 4.09
CA THR A 428 -19.61 1.44 3.94
C THR A 428 -18.88 0.98 5.19
N LEU A 429 -17.63 0.55 5.00
CA LEU A 429 -16.69 0.27 6.06
C LEU A 429 -15.82 1.50 6.44
N ALA A 430 -15.96 2.60 5.69
CA ALA A 430 -15.18 3.83 5.86
C ALA A 430 -16.03 5.04 6.34
N SER A 431 -16.77 4.89 7.46
CA SER A 431 -17.78 5.89 7.89
C SER A 431 -17.25 7.28 8.27
N HIS A 432 -15.95 7.42 8.51
CA HIS A 432 -15.25 8.68 8.78
C HIS A 432 -14.23 9.05 7.70
N LEU A 433 -14.38 8.50 6.49
CA LEU A 433 -13.57 8.87 5.32
C LEU A 433 -13.57 10.39 5.05
N TYR A 434 -14.72 11.02 5.26
CA TYR A 434 -14.90 12.45 5.03
C TYR A 434 -14.69 13.27 6.30
N ALA A 435 -14.11 14.46 6.16
CA ALA A 435 -13.90 15.40 7.24
C ALA A 435 -14.88 16.59 7.12
N PRO A 436 -15.76 16.84 8.11
CA PRO A 436 -16.53 18.07 8.14
C PRO A 436 -15.62 19.25 8.50
N LEU A 437 -16.00 20.44 8.04
CA LEU A 437 -15.37 21.68 8.47
C LEU A 437 -16.14 22.32 9.63
N ALA A 438 -15.47 23.18 10.39
CA ALA A 438 -16.13 24.06 11.35
C ALA A 438 -16.40 25.42 10.72
N GLU A 439 -17.52 26.06 11.08
CA GLU A 439 -17.84 27.43 10.65
C GLU A 439 -16.77 28.42 11.14
N GLY A 440 -16.36 29.33 10.25
CA GLY A 440 -15.39 30.38 10.54
C GLY A 440 -16.02 31.69 10.99
N SER A 441 -15.23 32.77 10.97
CA SER A 441 -15.64 34.10 11.43
C SER A 441 -16.56 34.88 10.47
N GLY A 442 -16.78 34.37 9.25
CA GLY A 442 -17.52 35.08 8.20
C GLY A 442 -18.27 34.14 7.27
N ALA A 443 -19.18 34.71 6.48
CA ALA A 443 -19.92 33.94 5.48
C ALA A 443 -18.96 33.22 4.52
N ASN A 444 -19.24 31.96 4.22
CA ASN A 444 -18.43 31.11 3.35
C ASN A 444 -16.98 30.90 3.84
N GLN A 445 -16.68 31.16 5.10
CA GLN A 445 -15.38 30.91 5.72
C GLN A 445 -15.50 29.72 6.66
N TYR A 446 -14.54 28.82 6.57
CA TYR A 446 -14.51 27.59 7.34
C TYR A 446 -13.10 27.31 7.86
N VAL A 447 -13.00 26.52 8.92
CA VAL A 447 -11.72 26.12 9.52
C VAL A 447 -11.65 24.61 9.66
N SER A 448 -10.43 24.07 9.59
CA SER A 448 -10.19 22.65 9.88
C SER A 448 -10.54 22.34 11.34
N SER A 449 -11.21 21.22 11.60
CA SER A 449 -11.57 20.83 12.96
C SER A 449 -10.34 20.48 13.81
N PRO A 450 -10.17 21.05 15.02
CA PRO A 450 -9.07 20.70 15.91
C PRO A 450 -9.17 19.27 16.49
N ALA A 451 -10.34 18.63 16.40
CA ALA A 451 -10.55 17.25 16.85
C ALA A 451 -10.06 16.20 15.84
N ARG A 452 -9.86 16.59 14.58
CA ARG A 452 -9.25 15.78 13.52
C ARG A 452 -8.16 16.61 12.85
N PRO A 453 -7.06 16.90 13.54
CA PRO A 453 -6.00 17.73 12.97
C PRO A 453 -5.24 16.94 11.89
N LEU A 454 -4.87 17.62 10.81
CA LEU A 454 -3.91 17.05 9.87
C LEU A 454 -2.54 16.90 10.53
N LEU A 455 -1.97 15.70 10.45
CA LEU A 455 -0.55 15.42 10.69
C LEU A 455 0.21 15.41 9.36
N GLN A 456 1.52 15.19 9.41
CA GLN A 456 2.37 15.10 8.21
C GLN A 456 1.78 14.11 7.19
N PHE A 457 1.53 14.59 5.97
CA PHE A 457 0.92 13.86 4.86
C PHE A 457 -0.51 13.35 5.10
N GLY A 458 -1.13 13.77 6.20
CA GLY A 458 -2.54 13.58 6.44
C GLY A 458 -3.40 14.34 5.44
N THR A 459 -4.56 13.78 5.11
CA THR A 459 -5.47 14.34 4.11
C THR A 459 -6.90 14.44 4.65
N HIS A 460 -7.52 15.60 4.43
CA HIS A 460 -8.96 15.77 4.57
C HIS A 460 -9.64 15.66 3.21
N LEU A 461 -10.67 14.82 3.14
CA LEU A 461 -11.58 14.73 2.01
C LEU A 461 -12.90 15.39 2.41
N ILE A 462 -13.25 16.50 1.76
CA ILE A 462 -14.40 17.35 2.13
C ILE A 462 -15.38 17.33 0.96
N PRO A 463 -16.49 16.58 1.04
CA PRO A 463 -17.55 16.63 0.04
C PRO A 463 -18.07 18.07 -0.11
N LEU A 464 -18.41 18.49 -1.32
CA LEU A 464 -18.95 19.82 -1.59
C LEU A 464 -20.31 19.70 -2.29
N THR A 465 -21.30 20.43 -1.79
CA THR A 465 -22.58 20.61 -2.49
C THR A 465 -22.47 21.84 -3.36
N ALA A 466 -22.31 21.64 -4.68
CA ALA A 466 -22.19 22.74 -5.63
C ALA A 466 -23.54 23.42 -5.86
N ASN A 467 -23.54 24.75 -5.88
CA ASN A 467 -24.72 25.58 -6.16
C ASN A 467 -24.88 25.85 -7.68
N GLY A 468 -24.05 25.23 -8.51
CA GLY A 468 -23.97 25.42 -9.96
C GLY A 468 -22.72 26.20 -10.41
N GLY A 469 -22.31 26.01 -11.67
CA GLY A 469 -21.25 26.81 -12.30
C GLY A 469 -19.83 26.45 -11.84
N THR A 470 -19.12 27.46 -11.32
CA THR A 470 -17.70 27.37 -10.92
C THR A 470 -17.59 27.42 -9.41
N VAL A 471 -16.81 26.50 -8.85
CA VAL A 471 -16.42 26.52 -7.44
C VAL A 471 -15.03 27.10 -7.33
N GLN A 472 -14.85 28.02 -6.39
CA GLN A 472 -13.56 28.62 -6.07
C GLN A 472 -13.27 28.42 -4.59
N VAL A 473 -12.04 28.00 -4.29
CA VAL A 473 -11.56 27.77 -2.92
C VAL A 473 -10.30 28.56 -2.72
N THR A 474 -10.26 29.37 -1.66
CA THR A 474 -9.04 29.99 -1.16
C THR A 474 -8.64 29.31 0.13
N LEU A 475 -7.48 28.65 0.17
CA LEU A 475 -6.92 28.06 1.38
C LEU A 475 -5.90 29.02 1.99
N THR A 476 -5.92 29.16 3.32
CA THR A 476 -4.94 29.90 4.11
C THR A 476 -4.38 28.99 5.20
N GLY A 477 -3.06 28.87 5.27
CA GLY A 477 -2.41 28.11 6.34
C GLY A 477 -2.53 28.82 7.69
N ASP A 478 -2.51 28.06 8.78
CA ASP A 478 -2.70 28.62 10.13
C ASP A 478 -1.57 28.28 11.12
N THR A 479 -0.40 27.91 10.60
CA THR A 479 0.82 27.65 11.38
C THR A 479 2.06 27.78 10.52
N THR A 480 3.22 27.94 11.15
CA THR A 480 4.56 27.88 10.50
C THR A 480 5.41 26.72 11.02
N ALA A 481 4.88 25.91 11.96
CA ALA A 481 5.58 24.78 12.56
C ALA A 481 6.05 23.76 11.49
N ASN A 482 7.24 23.19 11.67
CA ASN A 482 7.85 22.23 10.74
C ASN A 482 7.79 22.63 9.26
N GLN A 483 8.02 23.92 8.98
CA GLN A 483 7.92 24.46 7.62
C GLN A 483 6.57 24.12 6.99
N ALA A 484 5.50 24.39 7.75
CA ALA A 484 4.15 24.01 7.40
C ALA A 484 3.79 24.41 5.97
N ALA A 485 3.23 23.45 5.24
CA ALA A 485 2.71 23.68 3.91
C ALA A 485 1.53 22.75 3.65
N TRP A 486 0.69 23.15 2.70
CA TRP A 486 -0.48 22.39 2.28
C TRP A 486 -0.50 22.30 0.77
N ARG A 487 -1.06 21.20 0.29
CA ARG A 487 -1.54 21.06 -1.08
C ARG A 487 -3.02 20.79 -1.07
N PHE A 488 -3.74 21.35 -2.02
CA PHE A 488 -5.19 21.18 -2.10
C PHE A 488 -5.69 21.21 -3.53
N ALA A 489 -6.73 20.44 -3.81
CA ALA A 489 -7.32 20.34 -5.14
C ALA A 489 -8.84 20.15 -5.05
N LEU A 490 -9.55 20.63 -6.08
CA LEU A 490 -10.94 20.28 -6.34
C LEU A 490 -10.99 19.03 -7.21
N VAL A 491 -11.68 18.00 -6.75
CA VAL A 491 -11.80 16.69 -7.42
C VAL A 491 -13.25 16.46 -7.80
N ALA A 492 -13.51 16.22 -9.08
CA ALA A 492 -14.82 15.86 -9.60
C ALA A 492 -14.83 14.39 -10.00
N ILE A 493 -15.86 13.66 -9.54
CA ILE A 493 -16.06 12.23 -9.82
C ILE A 493 -17.38 12.04 -10.56
N GLU A 494 -17.30 11.64 -11.82
CA GLU A 494 -18.41 11.29 -12.69
C GLU A 494 -18.62 9.77 -12.69
N ASN A 495 -19.88 9.32 -12.64
CA ASN A 495 -20.25 7.90 -12.72
C ASN A 495 -19.51 6.98 -11.71
N GLY A 496 -19.02 7.55 -10.60
CA GLY A 496 -18.36 6.82 -9.52
C GLY A 496 -16.88 6.49 -9.74
N THR A 497 -16.35 6.54 -10.97
CA THR A 497 -14.97 6.11 -11.27
C THR A 497 -14.18 7.07 -12.15
N LYS A 498 -14.84 7.93 -12.94
CA LYS A 498 -14.15 8.89 -13.80
C LYS A 498 -13.76 10.13 -12.99
N VAL A 499 -12.47 10.30 -12.75
CA VAL A 499 -11.93 11.35 -11.88
C VAL A 499 -11.26 12.44 -12.71
N THR A 500 -11.50 13.69 -12.33
CA THR A 500 -10.88 14.86 -12.95
C THR A 500 -10.55 15.92 -11.90
N TYR A 501 -9.45 16.66 -12.09
CA TYR A 501 -8.89 17.55 -11.07
C TYR A 501 -8.75 18.99 -11.56
N SER A 502 -8.88 19.96 -10.64
CA SER A 502 -8.34 21.31 -10.82
C SER A 502 -6.81 21.29 -10.81
N ASP A 503 -6.20 22.46 -11.01
CA ASP A 503 -4.81 22.67 -10.58
C ASP A 503 -4.62 22.33 -9.10
N LEU A 504 -3.39 21.91 -8.76
CA LEU A 504 -2.97 21.69 -7.38
C LEU A 504 -2.57 23.02 -6.76
N GLY A 505 -3.38 23.51 -5.82
CA GLY A 505 -3.06 24.68 -5.02
C GLY A 505 -1.95 24.37 -4.02
N ALA A 506 -1.09 25.35 -3.76
CA ALA A 506 0.02 25.24 -2.83
C ALA A 506 0.04 26.41 -1.85
N VAL A 507 0.21 26.12 -0.56
CA VAL A 507 0.30 27.11 0.52
C VAL A 507 1.48 26.78 1.41
N SER A 508 2.22 27.79 1.86
CA SER A 508 3.31 27.67 2.82
C SER A 508 3.13 28.66 3.96
N GLY A 509 3.40 28.23 5.19
CA GLY A 509 3.22 29.02 6.41
C GLY A 509 1.80 29.56 6.53
N THR A 510 1.66 30.85 6.79
CA THR A 510 0.36 31.51 6.93
C THR A 510 -0.13 32.19 5.64
N ASN A 511 0.46 31.85 4.50
CA ASN A 511 0.06 32.42 3.20
C ASN A 511 -1.29 31.84 2.74
N SER A 512 -1.79 32.36 1.61
CA SER A 512 -3.02 31.90 0.97
C SER A 512 -2.81 31.61 -0.51
N ALA A 513 -3.58 30.68 -1.05
CA ALA A 513 -3.69 30.43 -2.48
C ALA A 513 -5.13 30.11 -2.86
N THR A 514 -5.48 30.36 -4.13
CA THR A 514 -6.83 30.17 -4.66
C THR A 514 -6.80 29.26 -5.88
N ILE A 515 -7.72 28.29 -5.92
CA ILE A 515 -7.99 27.46 -7.09
C ILE A 515 -9.46 27.58 -7.46
N SER A 516 -9.79 27.32 -8.73
CA SER A 516 -11.16 27.31 -9.20
C SER A 516 -11.40 26.22 -10.23
N ARG A 517 -12.61 25.67 -10.26
CA ARG A 517 -13.00 24.60 -11.19
C ARG A 517 -14.46 24.74 -11.60
N ALA A 518 -14.74 24.60 -12.89
CA ALA A 518 -16.10 24.38 -13.38
C ALA A 518 -16.56 22.96 -13.00
N VAL A 519 -17.74 22.83 -12.43
CA VAL A 519 -18.26 21.53 -11.96
C VAL A 519 -18.96 20.81 -13.11
N PRO A 520 -18.49 19.62 -13.53
CA PRO A 520 -19.20 18.82 -14.52
C PRO A 520 -20.61 18.46 -14.02
N GLN A 521 -21.58 18.47 -14.93
CA GLN A 521 -22.97 18.14 -14.57
C GLN A 521 -23.06 16.73 -13.99
N GLY A 522 -23.71 16.60 -12.83
CA GLY A 522 -23.91 15.30 -12.16
C GLY A 522 -22.69 14.73 -11.45
N ALA A 523 -21.54 15.42 -11.45
CA ALA A 523 -20.35 14.97 -10.74
C ALA A 523 -20.49 15.20 -9.23
N LYS A 524 -19.93 14.27 -8.45
CA LYS A 524 -19.65 14.50 -7.03
C LYS A 524 -18.39 15.36 -6.92
N LEU A 525 -18.43 16.41 -6.12
CA LEU A 525 -17.30 17.34 -5.94
C LEU A 525 -16.70 17.18 -4.55
N PHE A 526 -15.37 17.22 -4.48
CA PHE A 526 -14.61 17.18 -3.23
C PHE A 526 -13.56 18.29 -3.23
N LEU A 527 -13.34 18.90 -2.07
CA LEU A 527 -12.11 19.59 -1.75
C LEU A 527 -11.20 18.60 -1.02
N THR A 528 -9.97 18.47 -1.49
CA THR A 528 -8.92 17.69 -0.82
C THR A 528 -7.90 18.66 -0.23
N VAL A 529 -7.48 18.44 1.01
CA VAL A 529 -6.44 19.24 1.67
C VAL A 529 -5.47 18.30 2.34
N THR A 530 -4.20 18.35 1.95
CA THR A 530 -3.13 17.52 2.48
C THR A 530 -2.07 18.39 3.13
N ALA A 531 -1.68 18.04 4.35
CA ALA A 531 -0.54 18.68 5.01
C ALA A 531 0.76 18.11 4.43
N THR A 532 1.63 18.98 3.93
CA THR A 532 2.82 18.62 3.14
C THR A 532 4.04 19.41 3.64
N PRO A 533 4.39 19.28 4.93
CA PRO A 533 5.45 20.09 5.54
C PRO A 533 6.78 19.96 4.79
N GLY A 534 7.52 21.06 4.72
CA GLY A 534 8.86 21.07 4.12
C GLY A 534 9.92 20.41 5.01
N ALA A 535 9.65 20.26 6.31
CA ALA A 535 10.50 19.51 7.23
C ALA A 535 9.87 18.16 7.56
N TYR A 536 10.65 17.09 7.41
CA TYR A 536 10.25 15.74 7.76
C TYR A 536 10.27 15.53 9.28
N GLU A 537 9.19 14.96 9.80
CA GLU A 537 9.06 14.47 11.17
C GLU A 537 8.88 12.95 11.13
N THR A 538 9.75 12.22 11.82
CA THR A 538 9.51 10.80 12.06
C THR A 538 8.39 10.63 13.08
N LEU A 539 7.43 9.75 12.77
CA LEU A 539 6.31 9.46 13.66
C LEU A 539 6.56 8.20 14.50
N GLY A 540 7.53 7.36 14.08
CA GLY A 540 7.89 6.08 14.68
C GLY A 540 6.74 5.23 15.18
N TRP A 541 7.02 4.39 16.19
CA TRP A 541 5.98 3.65 16.90
C TRP A 541 5.25 4.57 17.89
N GLN A 542 3.97 4.79 17.64
CA GLN A 542 3.11 5.48 18.60
C GLN A 542 2.51 4.48 19.60
N PRO A 543 2.48 4.81 20.91
CA PRO A 543 1.84 3.95 21.89
C PRO A 543 0.33 3.86 21.62
N ALA A 544 -0.29 2.75 22.04
CA ALA A 544 -1.74 2.63 21.99
C ALA A 544 -2.40 3.81 22.73
N GLY A 545 -3.30 4.51 22.06
CA GLY A 545 -3.96 5.73 22.54
C GLY A 545 -3.42 7.01 21.93
N ALA A 546 -2.29 6.98 21.20
CA ALA A 546 -1.62 8.18 20.75
C ALA A 546 -1.91 8.53 19.29
N VAL A 547 -2.13 9.82 19.07
CA VAL A 547 -2.01 10.50 17.77
C VAL A 547 -1.08 11.68 18.01
N THR A 548 0.22 11.43 17.82
CA THR A 548 1.30 12.39 18.09
C THR A 548 1.93 12.87 16.78
N GLY A 549 2.38 14.12 16.79
CA GLY A 549 3.05 14.76 15.66
C GLY A 549 2.65 16.23 15.55
N THR A 550 3.32 16.97 14.69
CA THR A 550 2.97 18.36 14.39
C THR A 550 1.60 18.44 13.73
N LYS A 551 0.77 19.37 14.21
CA LYS A 551 -0.58 19.63 13.69
C LYS A 551 -0.55 20.76 12.67
N PHE A 552 -1.27 20.59 11.57
CA PHE A 552 -1.29 21.51 10.44
C PHE A 552 -2.70 22.10 10.19
N PRO A 553 -3.21 22.98 11.07
CA PRO A 553 -4.51 23.62 10.89
C PRO A 553 -4.53 24.56 9.68
N TYR A 554 -5.71 24.71 9.08
CA TYR A 554 -5.92 25.59 7.93
C TYR A 554 -7.32 26.21 7.96
N ARG A 555 -7.48 27.28 7.18
CA ARG A 555 -8.75 27.96 6.92
C ARG A 555 -9.06 27.92 5.43
N VAL A 556 -10.33 27.88 5.07
CA VAL A 556 -10.78 27.97 3.68
C VAL A 556 -11.92 28.96 3.52
N SER A 557 -11.92 29.67 2.40
CA SER A 557 -13.09 30.38 1.89
C SER A 557 -13.58 29.68 0.63
N ILE A 558 -14.87 29.34 0.58
CA ILE A 558 -15.46 28.53 -0.49
C ILE A 558 -16.62 29.29 -1.13
N SER A 559 -16.53 29.61 -2.41
CA SER A 559 -17.64 30.19 -3.18
C SER A 559 -18.14 29.22 -4.25
N GLY A 560 -19.45 29.23 -4.51
CA GLY A 560 -20.09 28.35 -5.50
C GLY A 560 -20.44 26.95 -4.97
N ALA A 561 -20.08 26.63 -3.73
CA ALA A 561 -20.45 25.39 -3.06
C ALA A 561 -20.50 25.55 -1.53
N THR A 562 -21.13 24.59 -0.85
CA THR A 562 -21.12 24.48 0.62
C THR A 562 -20.49 23.15 1.06
N PRO A 563 -19.58 23.16 2.06
CA PRO A 563 -19.06 21.94 2.68
C PRO A 563 -20.02 21.42 3.76
N PRO A 564 -19.91 20.15 4.16
CA PRO A 564 -20.54 19.68 5.39
C PRO A 564 -19.90 20.36 6.60
N THR A 565 -20.74 20.86 7.50
CA THR A 565 -20.33 21.36 8.81
C THR A 565 -21.02 20.57 9.91
N GLY A 566 -20.37 20.41 11.06
CA GLY A 566 -20.90 19.64 12.18
C GLY A 566 -19.85 18.99 13.06
N ASP A 567 -20.30 18.08 13.92
CA ASP A 567 -19.43 17.35 14.84
C ASP A 567 -18.45 16.44 14.06
N PRO A 568 -17.13 16.64 14.17
CA PRO A 568 -16.11 15.78 13.54
C PRO A 568 -16.17 14.32 14.00
N ALA A 569 -16.80 14.05 15.15
CA ALA A 569 -17.02 12.70 15.66
C ALA A 569 -18.30 12.05 15.13
N ALA A 570 -19.23 12.82 14.56
CA ALA A 570 -20.43 12.24 13.98
C ALA A 570 -20.05 11.34 12.80
N CYS A 571 -20.62 10.13 12.77
CA CYS A 571 -20.59 9.33 11.55
C CYS A 571 -21.26 10.15 10.45
N ALA A 572 -20.71 10.16 9.24
CA ALA A 572 -21.31 10.94 8.17
C ALA A 572 -22.74 10.43 7.93
N ALA A 573 -23.76 11.25 8.24
CA ALA A 573 -25.16 10.82 8.38
C ALA A 573 -25.81 10.35 7.06
N ASN A 574 -25.15 10.63 5.93
CA ASN A 574 -25.47 10.13 4.59
C ASN A 574 -24.98 8.69 4.35
N ILE A 575 -24.18 8.16 5.27
CA ILE A 575 -23.61 6.82 5.25
C ILE A 575 -24.51 5.92 6.10
N ALA A 576 -25.65 5.62 5.51
CA ALA A 576 -26.64 4.58 5.79
C ALA A 576 -26.56 3.71 7.08
N PRO A 577 -27.73 3.34 7.64
CA PRO A 577 -27.85 2.66 8.93
C PRO A 577 -27.05 1.35 9.00
N ASN A 578 -26.35 1.13 10.13
CA ASN A 578 -25.47 0.00 10.47
C ASN A 578 -24.01 0.07 9.95
N SER A 579 -23.54 1.23 9.51
CA SER A 579 -22.13 1.39 9.15
C SER A 579 -21.22 1.36 10.40
N ARG A 580 -19.92 1.07 10.25
CA ARG A 580 -18.97 1.04 11.39
C ARG A 580 -17.95 2.16 11.26
N THR A 581 -17.76 2.90 12.35
CA THR A 581 -16.61 3.79 12.47
C THR A 581 -15.39 3.02 12.96
N LEU A 582 -14.31 3.13 12.21
CA LEU A 582 -12.97 2.69 12.60
C LEU A 582 -12.04 3.88 12.90
N ASN A 583 -12.59 5.10 12.98
CA ASN A 583 -11.78 6.27 13.29
C ASN A 583 -11.31 6.21 14.74
N TYR A 584 -10.00 6.22 14.90
CA TYR A 584 -9.30 5.98 16.15
C TYR A 584 -9.53 7.09 17.17
N ASN A 585 -9.59 8.33 16.71
CA ASN A 585 -9.83 9.49 17.55
C ASN A 585 -11.26 9.50 18.14
N THR A 586 -12.22 8.90 17.43
CA THR A 586 -13.65 8.96 17.77
C THR A 586 -14.17 7.67 18.41
N ASN A 587 -13.48 6.55 18.23
CA ASN A 587 -13.85 5.26 18.83
C ASN A 587 -13.17 4.97 20.18
N GLY A 588 -12.55 5.98 20.78
CA GLY A 588 -11.83 5.85 22.06
C GLY A 588 -10.50 5.12 21.92
N HIS A 589 -9.81 5.31 20.80
CA HIS A 589 -8.51 4.73 20.51
C HIS A 589 -8.51 3.19 20.46
N ASN A 590 -9.53 2.62 19.84
CA ASN A 590 -9.70 1.18 19.64
C ASN A 590 -9.52 0.79 18.17
N GLU A 591 -9.04 -0.43 17.90
CA GLU A 591 -8.89 -0.95 16.54
C GLU A 591 -10.15 -1.69 16.03
N HIS A 592 -11.05 -2.12 16.92
CA HIS A 592 -12.20 -2.97 16.58
C HIS A 592 -13.45 -2.22 16.07
N GLY A 593 -13.39 -0.89 16.06
CA GLY A 593 -14.48 -0.02 15.60
C GLY A 593 -15.72 0.02 16.49
N ARG A 594 -16.54 1.04 16.29
CA ARG A 594 -17.84 1.24 16.96
C ARG A 594 -18.94 1.31 15.89
N ARG A 595 -20.14 0.82 16.20
CA ARG A 595 -21.29 1.00 15.29
C ARG A 595 -21.70 2.48 15.23
N CYS A 596 -21.92 2.91 13.99
CA CYS A 596 -22.85 3.96 13.64
C CYS A 596 -24.25 3.31 13.52
#